data_AF-A0A8T4KW41-F1
#
_entry.id   AF-A0A8T4KW41-F1
#
_cell.length_a   1.000
_cell.length_b   1.000
_cell.length_c   1.000
_cell.angle_alpha   90.00
_cell.angle_beta   90.00
_cell.angle_gamma   90.00
#
_symmetry.space_group_name_H-M   'P 1'
#
loop_
_entity.id
_entity.type
_entity.pdbx_description
1 polymer ?
#
loop_
_entity_poly.entity_id
_entity_poly.type
_entity_poly.pdbx_seq_one_letter_code
_entity_poly.pdbx_strand_id
1 'polypeptide(L)'
;MKKVLLIIITVLILAIIILFLYPWEEKRLDNISMAKKFLDTKTTNEKGLGCGPPDDWDCGYTRYQNYAIWVNSVFYRETRDSKYLDYAIKFANTRPTSPPDVCPNCICSMPDDFDCGNGEDQADTIYSFVFLYDKTGNKTYLDFAENVAENRPTGLPDWCKDCICGPPDDWDCGTSSIQSLYVEAYYYLYQVTNDTKYKAYMQNLLDEYQNKSAASTGAGTITIYILGYNATGNVTYLEIAKQKAIEFATSNTECMIPGEWQCPNNYKYYQGKIIYIYTRLYELTGEKEFLDYAVKFADAGSSDCGPTAGWACSDPLKQGLMIRSYHKIYRLTGETKYLDYFNKLTSMDSFEKIGCADYDCHDAEFNYGLGFFLLETA
;
A
#
# COMPACT_ATOMS: atom_id res chain seq x y z
N MET A 1 -52.14 5.65 -18.67
CA MET A 1 -51.67 4.82 -17.53
C MET A 1 -50.21 4.36 -17.65
N LYS A 2 -49.78 3.65 -18.71
CA LYS A 2 -48.39 3.16 -18.83
C LYS A 2 -47.27 4.21 -18.65
N LYS A 3 -47.43 5.41 -19.22
CA LYS A 3 -46.44 6.52 -19.06
C LYS A 3 -46.31 7.03 -17.62
N VAL A 4 -47.43 7.13 -16.91
CA VAL A 4 -47.46 7.60 -15.51
C VAL A 4 -46.80 6.56 -14.59
N LEU A 5 -47.08 5.27 -14.82
CA LEU A 5 -46.46 4.18 -14.08
C LEU A 5 -44.93 4.13 -14.30
N LEU A 6 -44.46 4.33 -15.53
CA LEU A 6 -43.03 4.38 -15.84
C LEU A 6 -42.33 5.52 -15.10
N ILE A 7 -42.92 6.72 -15.10
CA ILE A 7 -42.37 7.88 -14.38
C ILE A 7 -42.27 7.60 -12.88
N ILE A 8 -43.32 7.02 -12.28
CA ILE A 8 -43.32 6.67 -10.85
C ILE A 8 -42.21 5.67 -10.53
N ILE A 9 -42.03 4.63 -11.36
CA ILE A 9 -40.97 3.64 -11.18
C ILE A 9 -39.59 4.29 -11.30
N THR A 10 -39.36 5.14 -12.30
CA THR A 10 -38.07 5.83 -12.48
C THR A 10 -37.74 6.73 -11.28
N VAL A 11 -38.72 7.49 -10.78
CA VAL A 11 -38.53 8.36 -9.60
C VAL A 11 -38.24 7.54 -8.34
N LEU A 12 -38.93 6.42 -8.15
CA LEU A 12 -38.67 5.51 -7.02
C LEU A 12 -37.27 4.90 -7.09
N ILE A 13 -36.83 4.45 -8.28
CA ILE A 13 -35.48 3.93 -8.48
C ILE A 13 -34.43 5.01 -8.18
N LEU A 14 -34.62 6.23 -8.69
CA LEU A 14 -33.73 7.37 -8.39
C LEU A 14 -33.70 7.71 -6.90
N ALA A 15 -34.85 7.74 -6.23
CA ALA A 15 -34.93 8.00 -4.80
C ALA A 15 -34.21 6.92 -3.98
N ILE A 16 -34.39 5.65 -4.35
CA ILE A 16 -33.66 4.53 -3.74
C ILE A 16 -32.16 4.68 -3.97
N ILE A 17 -31.72 4.94 -5.21
CA ILE A 17 -30.31 5.17 -5.54
C ILE A 17 -29.75 6.33 -4.70
N ILE A 18 -30.44 7.46 -4.61
CA ILE A 18 -30.01 8.61 -3.81
C ILE A 18 -29.91 8.24 -2.33
N LEU A 19 -30.90 7.54 -1.77
CA LEU A 19 -30.89 7.12 -0.37
C LEU A 19 -29.75 6.14 -0.05
N PHE A 20 -29.35 5.29 -1.00
CA PHE A 20 -28.22 4.38 -0.82
C PHE A 20 -26.86 5.03 -1.10
N LEU A 21 -26.78 6.00 -2.00
CA LEU A 21 -25.51 6.67 -2.35
C LEU A 21 -25.17 7.84 -1.42
N TYR A 22 -26.16 8.56 -0.89
CA TYR A 22 -25.94 9.79 -0.14
C TYR A 22 -25.11 9.60 1.14
N PRO A 23 -25.38 8.62 2.02
CA PRO A 23 -24.55 8.40 3.21
C PRO A 23 -23.11 8.02 2.87
N TRP A 24 -22.91 7.44 1.69
CA TRP A 24 -21.60 7.02 1.20
C TRP A 24 -20.79 8.19 0.68
N GLU A 25 -21.41 9.10 -0.07
CA GLU A 25 -20.76 10.32 -0.56
C GLU A 25 -20.36 11.25 0.59
N GLU A 26 -21.19 11.36 1.63
CA GLU A 26 -20.86 12.13 2.84
C GLU A 26 -19.62 11.54 3.54
N LYS A 27 -19.62 10.22 3.78
CA LYS A 27 -18.48 9.54 4.41
C LYS A 27 -17.21 9.61 3.55
N ARG A 28 -17.34 9.54 2.23
CA ARG A 28 -16.25 9.75 1.27
C ARG A 28 -15.62 11.14 1.43
N LEU A 29 -16.44 12.18 1.48
CA LEU A 29 -15.95 13.55 1.68
C LEU A 29 -15.29 13.72 3.05
N ASP A 30 -15.83 13.09 4.10
CA ASP A 30 -15.21 13.08 5.43
C ASP A 30 -13.83 12.40 5.41
N ASN A 31 -13.71 11.24 4.76
CA ASN A 31 -12.44 10.53 4.63
C ASN A 31 -11.42 11.36 3.84
N ILE A 32 -11.83 11.98 2.73
CA ILE A 32 -10.96 12.90 1.98
C ILE A 32 -10.54 14.06 2.87
N SER A 33 -11.46 14.72 3.57
CA SER A 33 -11.15 15.84 4.45
C SER A 33 -10.18 15.44 5.57
N MET A 34 -10.35 14.24 6.12
CA MET A 34 -9.47 13.69 7.14
C MET A 34 -8.09 13.34 6.59
N ALA A 35 -8.04 12.70 5.43
CA ALA A 35 -6.80 12.37 4.74
C ALA A 35 -6.03 13.66 4.39
N LYS A 36 -6.74 14.69 3.91
CA LYS A 36 -6.18 16.04 3.70
C LYS A 36 -5.65 16.62 5.00
N LYS A 37 -6.40 16.54 6.09
CA LYS A 37 -5.93 16.99 7.42
C LYS A 37 -4.64 16.27 7.80
N PHE A 38 -4.52 14.95 7.62
CA PHE A 38 -3.27 14.24 7.92
C PHE A 38 -2.09 14.71 7.07
N LEU A 39 -2.31 14.96 5.78
CA LEU A 39 -1.25 15.49 4.91
C LEU A 39 -0.91 16.96 5.18
N ASP A 40 -1.90 17.77 5.57
CA ASP A 40 -1.77 19.22 5.72
C ASP A 40 -1.39 19.64 7.16
N THR A 41 -1.58 18.78 8.17
CA THR A 41 -1.36 19.12 9.58
C THR A 41 0.14 19.21 9.87
N LYS A 42 0.61 20.44 10.13
CA LYS A 42 1.91 20.69 10.78
C LYS A 42 1.93 20.06 12.18
N THR A 43 2.99 19.36 12.53
CA THR A 43 3.10 18.69 13.84
C THR A 43 3.10 19.70 15.00
N THR A 44 2.59 19.27 16.15
CA THR A 44 2.21 20.10 17.31
C THR A 44 3.39 20.61 18.15
N ASN A 45 4.62 20.29 17.76
CA ASN A 45 5.87 20.62 18.42
C ASN A 45 6.48 21.95 17.94
N GLU A 46 5.75 22.77 17.16
CA GLU A 46 6.23 23.98 16.45
C GLU A 46 7.38 23.72 15.45
N LYS A 47 8.08 22.60 15.58
CA LYS A 47 8.79 21.89 14.52
C LYS A 47 7.71 21.27 13.64
N GLY A 48 7.64 21.73 12.39
CA GLY A 48 6.70 21.22 11.38
C GLY A 48 6.85 19.71 11.19
N LEU A 49 5.97 19.13 10.38
CA LEU A 49 5.96 17.70 10.08
C LEU A 49 7.38 17.17 10.05
N GLY A 50 7.67 16.14 10.86
CA GLY A 50 8.93 15.40 10.77
C GLY A 50 9.22 14.90 9.35
N CYS A 51 8.27 15.02 8.40
CA CYS A 51 8.56 15.35 6.99
C CYS A 51 7.52 16.31 6.36
N GLY A 52 7.78 17.63 6.38
CA GLY A 52 7.35 18.60 5.35
C GLY A 52 6.84 19.98 5.83
N PRO A 53 7.26 21.15 5.28
CA PRO A 53 8.47 21.59 4.53
C PRO A 53 9.34 22.56 5.39
N PRO A 54 10.29 23.36 4.84
CA PRO A 54 11.55 23.06 4.13
C PRO A 54 12.77 22.76 5.03
N ASP A 55 12.59 22.61 6.35
CA ASP A 55 13.74 22.81 7.27
C ASP A 55 14.42 21.51 7.74
N ASP A 56 13.78 20.34 7.57
CA ASP A 56 14.33 19.04 8.00
C ASP A 56 14.48 18.08 6.78
N TRP A 57 15.29 18.47 5.80
CA TRP A 57 15.48 17.81 4.49
C TRP A 57 16.69 16.87 4.45
N ASP A 58 17.03 16.30 5.60
CA ASP A 58 18.24 15.51 5.76
C ASP A 58 17.92 14.02 5.64
N CYS A 59 17.83 13.51 4.40
CA CYS A 59 18.24 12.16 3.97
C CYS A 59 18.01 11.98 2.45
N GLY A 60 18.66 10.96 1.83
CA GLY A 60 18.59 10.50 0.43
C GLY A 60 17.20 10.47 -0.25
N TYR A 61 17.09 10.02 -1.52
CA TYR A 61 15.84 9.38 -1.99
C TYR A 61 15.57 8.15 -1.12
N THR A 62 14.95 8.41 0.02
CA THR A 62 14.54 7.44 1.02
C THR A 62 13.18 6.91 0.63
N ARG A 63 12.84 5.73 1.16
CA ARG A 63 11.47 5.26 1.30
C ARG A 63 10.47 6.40 1.53
N TYR A 64 10.72 7.28 2.49
CA TYR A 64 9.85 8.41 2.83
C TYR A 64 9.58 9.36 1.67
N GLN A 65 10.62 9.73 0.92
CA GLN A 65 10.48 10.61 -0.23
C GLN A 65 9.65 9.94 -1.33
N ASN A 66 9.83 8.64 -1.55
CA ASN A 66 9.02 7.87 -2.50
C ASN A 66 7.56 7.78 -2.07
N TYR A 67 7.28 7.45 -0.81
CA TYR A 67 5.91 7.47 -0.27
C TYR A 67 5.27 8.86 -0.39
N ALA A 68 6.03 9.93 -0.12
CA ALA A 68 5.54 11.29 -0.27
C ALA A 68 5.20 11.61 -1.74
N ILE A 69 6.07 11.26 -2.70
CA ILE A 69 5.81 11.43 -4.13
C ILE A 69 4.55 10.67 -4.53
N TRP A 70 4.46 9.39 -4.17
CA TRP A 70 3.35 8.52 -4.55
C TRP A 70 2.03 8.99 -3.94
N VAL A 71 1.96 9.16 -2.61
CA VAL A 71 0.71 9.50 -1.92
C VAL A 71 0.21 10.88 -2.35
N ASN A 72 1.09 11.88 -2.45
CA ASN A 72 0.67 13.19 -2.97
C ASN A 72 0.16 13.10 -4.43
N SER A 73 0.77 12.26 -5.26
CA SER A 73 0.28 12.02 -6.62
C SER A 73 -1.09 11.32 -6.65
N VAL A 74 -1.36 10.39 -5.72
CA VAL A 74 -2.68 9.77 -5.54
C VAL A 74 -3.70 10.80 -5.08
N PHE A 75 -3.36 11.65 -4.11
CA PHE A 75 -4.22 12.75 -3.66
C PHE A 75 -4.59 13.69 -4.80
N TYR A 76 -3.63 14.05 -5.66
CA TYR A 76 -3.92 14.83 -6.85
C TYR A 76 -4.89 14.10 -7.79
N ARG A 77 -4.71 12.80 -8.02
CA ARG A 77 -5.61 11.99 -8.85
C ARG A 77 -7.06 12.02 -8.34
N GLU A 78 -7.23 11.82 -7.04
CA GLU A 78 -8.56 11.71 -6.42
C GLU A 78 -9.25 13.07 -6.21
N THR A 79 -8.49 14.09 -5.82
CA THR A 79 -9.05 15.40 -5.42
C THR A 79 -8.96 16.46 -6.50
N ARG A 80 -8.09 16.28 -7.51
CA ARG A 80 -7.73 17.29 -8.52
C ARG A 80 -7.15 18.59 -7.95
N ASP A 81 -6.75 18.58 -6.69
CA ASP A 81 -6.14 19.72 -6.01
C ASP A 81 -4.65 19.79 -6.36
N SER A 82 -4.28 20.80 -7.17
CA SER A 82 -2.94 20.91 -7.76
C SER A 82 -1.82 21.04 -6.72
N LYS A 83 -2.14 21.51 -5.51
CA LYS A 83 -1.14 21.63 -4.43
C LYS A 83 -0.45 20.30 -4.13
N TYR A 84 -1.17 19.17 -4.23
CA TYR A 84 -0.59 17.85 -3.98
C TYR A 84 0.32 17.42 -5.13
N LEU A 85 -0.01 17.76 -6.38
CA LEU A 85 0.92 17.55 -7.48
C LEU A 85 2.19 18.39 -7.31
N ASP A 86 2.05 19.64 -6.89
CA ASP A 86 3.18 20.53 -6.60
C ASP A 86 4.05 19.97 -5.47
N TYR A 87 3.45 19.37 -4.43
CA TYR A 87 4.18 18.67 -3.38
C TYR A 87 4.93 17.45 -3.91
N ALA A 88 4.27 16.60 -4.69
CA ALA A 88 4.93 15.43 -5.30
C ALA A 88 6.12 15.84 -6.17
N ILE A 89 5.96 16.87 -7.01
CA ILE A 89 7.03 17.45 -7.84
C ILE A 89 8.14 18.02 -6.96
N LYS A 90 7.79 18.75 -5.89
CA LYS A 90 8.76 19.30 -4.96
C LYS A 90 9.59 18.19 -4.33
N PHE A 91 8.95 17.14 -3.79
CA PHE A 91 9.64 15.97 -3.26
C PHE A 91 10.51 15.32 -4.34
N ALA A 92 10.00 15.08 -5.54
CA ALA A 92 10.81 14.47 -6.61
C ALA A 92 12.06 15.27 -7.01
N ASN A 93 12.05 16.60 -6.89
CA ASN A 93 13.18 17.46 -7.25
C ASN A 93 14.05 17.89 -6.06
N THR A 94 13.70 17.44 -4.86
CA THR A 94 14.43 17.73 -3.63
C THR A 94 15.71 16.92 -3.59
N ARG A 95 16.85 17.60 -3.50
CA ARG A 95 18.13 16.95 -3.23
C ARG A 95 18.36 16.85 -1.72
N PRO A 96 18.78 15.68 -1.22
CA PRO A 96 19.25 15.51 0.15
C PRO A 96 20.36 16.52 0.45
N THR A 97 20.27 17.27 1.55
CA THR A 97 21.20 18.38 1.83
C THR A 97 22.52 17.97 2.46
N SER A 98 22.72 16.75 2.95
CA SER A 98 24.03 16.24 3.42
C SER A 98 24.03 14.72 3.60
N PRO A 99 25.18 14.03 3.43
CA PRO A 99 25.34 12.67 3.92
C PRO A 99 25.17 12.66 5.45
N PRO A 100 24.33 11.80 6.03
CA PRO A 100 24.52 11.45 7.44
C PRO A 100 25.91 10.82 7.59
N ASP A 101 26.63 11.16 8.66
CA ASP A 101 27.90 10.52 9.07
C ASP A 101 27.78 8.98 9.21
N VAL A 102 26.55 8.46 9.15
CA VAL A 102 26.18 7.06 9.31
C VAL A 102 26.31 6.25 8.01
N CYS A 103 26.29 6.89 6.83
CA CYS A 103 26.60 6.20 5.58
C CYS A 103 27.09 7.17 4.48
N PRO A 104 28.41 7.38 4.36
CA PRO A 104 29.03 8.25 3.35
C PRO A 104 28.72 7.85 1.90
N ASN A 105 28.25 6.62 1.67
CA ASN A 105 27.94 6.05 0.36
C ASN A 105 26.45 5.66 0.24
N CYS A 106 25.54 6.32 0.97
CA CYS A 106 24.09 6.05 0.92
C CYS A 106 23.25 7.22 0.33
N ILE A 107 23.85 8.15 -0.41
CA ILE A 107 23.08 9.25 -1.02
C ILE A 107 22.55 8.82 -2.40
N CYS A 108 21.26 8.52 -2.53
CA CYS A 108 20.63 8.56 -3.85
C CYS A 108 20.45 10.03 -4.28
N SER A 109 21.13 10.48 -5.33
CA SER A 109 20.94 11.83 -5.90
C SER A 109 20.66 11.78 -7.39
N MET A 110 19.64 12.52 -7.83
CA MET A 110 19.35 12.71 -9.26
C MET A 110 20.48 13.56 -9.90
N PRO A 111 21.10 13.13 -11.02
CA PRO A 111 20.91 11.87 -11.77
C PRO A 111 22.06 10.85 -11.61
N ASP A 112 22.97 10.98 -10.64
CA ASP A 112 24.31 10.40 -10.72
C ASP A 112 24.73 9.49 -9.54
N ASP A 113 23.90 9.26 -8.52
CA ASP A 113 24.28 8.42 -7.37
C ASP A 113 23.22 7.34 -7.12
N PHE A 114 23.54 6.10 -7.51
CA PHE A 114 22.64 4.94 -7.59
C PHE A 114 22.94 3.87 -6.52
N ASP A 115 23.89 4.13 -5.62
CA ASP A 115 24.52 3.07 -4.82
C ASP A 115 23.80 2.73 -3.50
N CYS A 116 22.57 3.21 -3.32
CA CYS A 116 22.08 3.53 -1.98
C CYS A 116 20.61 3.16 -1.73
N GLY A 117 20.31 1.89 -1.51
CA GLY A 117 18.98 1.46 -1.07
C GLY A 117 18.91 -0.05 -0.87
N ASN A 118 18.02 -0.49 0.02
CA ASN A 118 17.59 -1.89 -0.04
C ASN A 118 16.65 -2.07 -1.26
N GLY A 119 16.39 -3.30 -1.68
CA GLY A 119 15.55 -3.52 -2.87
C GLY A 119 14.12 -2.96 -2.77
N GLU A 120 13.62 -2.73 -1.56
CA GLU A 120 12.32 -2.06 -1.35
C GLU A 120 12.40 -0.57 -1.73
N ASP A 121 13.44 0.16 -1.33
CA ASP A 121 13.64 1.57 -1.73
C ASP A 121 13.72 1.73 -3.26
N GLN A 122 14.40 0.82 -3.94
CA GLN A 122 14.53 0.85 -5.40
C GLN A 122 13.17 0.58 -6.08
N ALA A 123 12.42 -0.43 -5.64
CA ALA A 123 11.10 -0.72 -6.16
C ALA A 123 10.12 0.46 -5.94
N ASP A 124 10.14 1.05 -4.74
CA ASP A 124 9.33 2.22 -4.40
C ASP A 124 9.73 3.44 -5.25
N THR A 125 11.02 3.62 -5.54
CA THR A 125 11.51 4.67 -6.43
C THR A 125 10.96 4.51 -7.84
N ILE A 126 11.11 3.32 -8.43
CA ILE A 126 10.58 3.03 -9.77
C ILE A 126 9.08 3.33 -9.80
N TYR A 127 8.33 2.77 -8.85
CA TYR A 127 6.88 2.92 -8.81
C TYR A 127 6.45 4.39 -8.67
N SER A 128 7.05 5.13 -7.73
CA SER A 128 6.68 6.51 -7.42
C SER A 128 6.97 7.47 -8.58
N PHE A 129 8.11 7.31 -9.25
CA PHE A 129 8.49 8.17 -10.37
C PHE A 129 7.73 7.85 -11.67
N VAL A 130 7.42 6.58 -11.93
CA VAL A 130 6.49 6.20 -13.01
C VAL A 130 5.12 6.81 -12.76
N PHE A 131 4.63 6.76 -11.52
CA PHE A 131 3.34 7.34 -11.16
C PHE A 131 3.33 8.85 -11.34
N LEU A 132 4.40 9.52 -10.92
CA LEU A 132 4.53 10.96 -11.11
C LEU A 132 4.61 11.34 -12.61
N TYR A 133 5.31 10.54 -13.43
CA TYR A 133 5.30 10.71 -14.88
C TYR A 133 3.88 10.60 -15.45
N ASP A 134 3.10 9.58 -15.07
CA ASP A 134 1.71 9.41 -15.52
C ASP A 134 0.83 10.64 -15.19
N LYS A 135 1.13 11.37 -14.11
CA LYS A 135 0.39 12.60 -13.74
C LYS A 135 0.90 13.87 -14.41
N THR A 136 2.16 13.93 -14.78
CA THR A 136 2.82 15.16 -15.25
C THR A 136 3.13 15.16 -16.74
N GLY A 137 3.29 13.99 -17.35
CA GLY A 137 3.89 13.81 -18.67
C GLY A 137 5.37 14.20 -18.75
N ASN A 138 6.03 14.50 -17.62
CA ASN A 138 7.41 14.94 -17.61
C ASN A 138 8.37 13.75 -17.76
N LYS A 139 8.92 13.59 -18.97
CA LYS A 139 9.81 12.48 -19.34
C LYS A 139 11.04 12.34 -18.44
N THR A 140 11.52 13.38 -17.78
CA THR A 140 12.63 13.27 -16.81
C THR A 140 12.32 12.30 -15.66
N TYR A 141 11.08 12.24 -15.18
CA TYR A 141 10.70 11.29 -14.13
C TYR A 141 10.64 9.85 -14.65
N LEU A 142 10.17 9.66 -15.88
CA LEU A 142 10.19 8.35 -16.52
C LEU A 142 11.62 7.90 -16.75
N ASP A 143 12.45 8.73 -17.40
CA ASP A 143 13.85 8.41 -17.71
C ASP A 143 14.62 8.03 -16.43
N PHE A 144 14.32 8.68 -15.30
CA PHE A 144 14.88 8.31 -14.00
C PHE A 144 14.40 6.95 -13.50
N ALA A 145 13.09 6.68 -13.53
CA ALA A 145 12.56 5.38 -13.13
C ALA A 145 13.09 4.24 -14.02
N GLU A 146 13.21 4.47 -15.33
CA GLU A 146 13.83 3.53 -16.27
C GLU A 146 15.30 3.30 -15.92
N ASN A 147 16.04 4.37 -15.62
CA ASN A 147 17.44 4.26 -15.25
C ASN A 147 17.63 3.51 -13.91
N VAL A 148 16.74 3.74 -12.92
CA VAL A 148 16.74 3.00 -11.65
C VAL A 148 16.37 1.52 -11.86
N ALA A 149 15.45 1.23 -12.78
CA ALA A 149 15.07 -0.13 -13.16
C ALA A 149 16.18 -0.90 -13.89
N GLU A 150 17.03 -0.19 -14.64
CA GLU A 150 18.06 -0.79 -15.49
C GLU A 150 19.44 -0.88 -14.82
N ASN A 151 19.75 0.02 -13.88
CA ASN A 151 21.07 0.09 -13.25
C ASN A 151 21.07 -0.44 -11.82
N ARG A 152 22.16 -1.16 -11.49
CA ARG A 152 22.42 -1.63 -10.12
C ARG A 152 23.01 -0.51 -9.26
N PRO A 153 22.87 -0.61 -7.93
CA PRO A 153 23.86 -0.07 -7.00
C PRO A 153 25.25 -0.66 -7.30
N THR A 154 26.20 0.18 -7.72
CA THR A 154 27.59 -0.14 -8.01
C THR A 154 28.53 0.10 -6.82
N GLY A 155 28.25 -0.44 -5.63
CA GLY A 155 29.14 -0.14 -4.51
C GLY A 155 28.69 -0.63 -3.15
N LEU A 156 28.28 -1.90 -3.02
CA LEU A 156 27.87 -2.39 -1.71
C LEU A 156 29.05 -2.72 -0.80
N PRO A 157 28.98 -2.32 0.48
CA PRO A 157 29.89 -2.83 1.50
C PRO A 157 29.86 -4.36 1.55
N ASP A 158 31.00 -4.99 1.84
CA ASP A 158 31.14 -6.46 1.91
C ASP A 158 30.12 -7.15 2.84
N TRP A 159 29.52 -6.43 3.79
CA TRP A 159 28.52 -6.93 4.73
C TRP A 159 27.10 -7.02 4.15
N CYS A 160 26.81 -6.44 2.99
CA CYS A 160 25.50 -6.43 2.34
C CYS A 160 25.49 -7.15 0.98
N LYS A 161 26.39 -8.13 0.77
CA LYS A 161 26.47 -8.89 -0.48
C LYS A 161 25.16 -9.59 -0.87
N ASP A 162 24.35 -9.98 0.11
CA ASP A 162 23.06 -10.66 -0.10
C ASP A 162 21.85 -9.70 -0.07
N CYS A 163 22.07 -8.39 0.00
CA CYS A 163 21.02 -7.38 0.03
C CYS A 163 20.53 -6.95 -1.37
N ILE A 164 21.21 -7.42 -2.43
CA ILE A 164 20.93 -7.06 -3.82
C ILE A 164 19.69 -7.82 -4.28
N CYS A 165 18.50 -7.30 -4.03
CA CYS A 165 17.28 -7.93 -4.55
C CYS A 165 16.90 -7.17 -5.82
N GLY A 166 16.77 -7.84 -6.97
CA GLY A 166 16.15 -7.25 -8.16
C GLY A 166 16.89 -7.44 -9.50
N PRO A 167 16.19 -7.18 -10.61
CA PRO A 167 16.75 -7.21 -11.97
C PRO A 167 17.91 -6.24 -12.18
N PRO A 168 18.75 -6.46 -13.21
CA PRO A 168 18.69 -7.57 -14.17
C PRO A 168 19.36 -8.87 -13.72
N ASP A 169 20.00 -8.94 -12.55
CA ASP A 169 21.00 -9.98 -12.29
C ASP A 169 20.91 -10.70 -10.92
N ASP A 170 20.06 -10.25 -9.99
CA ASP A 170 19.85 -10.95 -8.71
C ASP A 170 18.36 -11.10 -8.39
N TRP A 171 17.77 -12.07 -9.08
CA TRP A 171 16.38 -12.46 -8.93
C TRP A 171 16.15 -13.36 -7.68
N ASP A 172 17.19 -13.64 -6.90
CA ASP A 172 17.20 -14.60 -5.79
C ASP A 172 17.14 -13.95 -4.42
N CYS A 173 17.82 -12.82 -4.26
CA CYS A 173 17.85 -12.15 -2.99
C CYS A 173 16.52 -11.47 -2.68
N GLY A 174 16.09 -11.57 -1.41
CA GLY A 174 14.98 -10.80 -0.87
C GLY A 174 13.84 -11.62 -0.28
N THR A 175 13.10 -10.98 0.61
CA THR A 175 11.85 -11.53 1.15
C THR A 175 10.74 -11.44 0.09
N SER A 176 9.68 -12.23 0.27
CA SER A 176 8.49 -12.16 -0.60
C SER A 176 7.82 -10.77 -0.60
N SER A 177 8.04 -9.95 0.43
CA SER A 177 7.57 -8.56 0.43
C SER A 177 8.33 -7.71 -0.59
N ILE A 178 9.66 -7.76 -0.60
CA ILE A 178 10.49 -6.97 -1.53
C ILE A 178 10.21 -7.38 -2.97
N GLN A 179 10.15 -8.68 -3.24
CA GLN A 179 9.87 -9.17 -4.60
C GLN A 179 8.46 -8.78 -5.08
N SER A 180 7.48 -8.72 -4.18
CA SER A 180 6.14 -8.23 -4.54
C SER A 180 6.15 -6.76 -4.99
N LEU A 181 6.97 -5.92 -4.35
CA LEU A 181 7.12 -4.52 -4.74
C LEU A 181 7.75 -4.38 -6.13
N TYR A 182 8.79 -5.17 -6.44
CA TYR A 182 9.36 -5.16 -7.78
C TYR A 182 8.38 -5.64 -8.85
N VAL A 183 7.64 -6.72 -8.60
CA VAL A 183 6.61 -7.19 -9.55
C VAL A 183 5.60 -6.07 -9.83
N GLU A 184 5.16 -5.34 -8.80
CA GLU A 184 4.25 -4.20 -8.95
C GLU A 184 4.91 -3.03 -9.71
N ALA A 185 6.14 -2.67 -9.35
CA ALA A 185 6.89 -1.59 -9.99
C ALA A 185 7.10 -1.84 -11.49
N TYR A 186 7.57 -3.04 -11.87
CA TYR A 186 7.78 -3.39 -13.27
C TYR A 186 6.48 -3.55 -14.05
N TYR A 187 5.43 -4.07 -13.42
CA TYR A 187 4.13 -4.10 -14.05
C TYR A 187 3.65 -2.69 -14.40
N TYR A 188 3.76 -1.76 -13.45
CA TYR A 188 3.30 -0.40 -13.66
C TYR A 188 4.16 0.34 -14.69
N LEU A 189 5.48 0.16 -14.65
CA LEU A 189 6.39 0.68 -15.65
C LEU A 189 6.07 0.12 -17.05
N TYR A 190 5.73 -1.17 -17.17
CA TYR A 190 5.22 -1.75 -18.42
C TYR A 190 3.91 -1.12 -18.86
N GLN A 191 2.94 -0.91 -17.97
CA GLN A 191 1.64 -0.29 -18.35
C GLN A 191 1.82 1.11 -18.94
N VAL A 192 2.75 1.88 -18.38
CA VAL A 192 3.00 3.27 -18.77
C VAL A 192 3.85 3.38 -20.05
N THR A 193 4.83 2.50 -20.22
CA THR A 193 5.77 2.55 -21.37
C THR A 193 5.36 1.67 -22.54
N ASN A 194 4.58 0.61 -22.28
CA ASN A 194 4.37 -0.53 -23.16
C ASN A 194 5.68 -1.21 -23.62
N ASP A 195 6.78 -1.03 -22.89
CA ASP A 195 8.07 -1.67 -23.19
C ASP A 195 8.08 -3.10 -22.65
N THR A 196 8.15 -4.07 -23.57
CA THR A 196 8.13 -5.49 -23.24
C THR A 196 9.29 -5.95 -22.38
N LYS A 197 10.38 -5.18 -22.27
CA LYS A 197 11.51 -5.53 -21.38
C LYS A 197 11.09 -5.57 -19.91
N TYR A 198 10.26 -4.62 -19.46
CA TYR A 198 9.80 -4.58 -18.06
C TYR A 198 8.79 -5.68 -17.77
N LYS A 199 7.97 -6.05 -18.76
CA LYS A 199 7.16 -7.26 -18.69
C LYS A 199 8.03 -8.51 -18.54
N ALA A 200 9.12 -8.60 -19.30
CA ALA A 200 10.07 -9.71 -19.19
C ALA A 200 10.77 -9.73 -17.82
N TYR A 201 11.13 -8.56 -17.26
CA TYR A 201 11.67 -8.49 -15.90
C TYR A 201 10.68 -9.03 -14.88
N MET A 202 9.47 -8.50 -14.86
CA MET A 202 8.42 -9.01 -13.99
C MET A 202 8.21 -10.53 -14.13
N GLN A 203 8.22 -11.08 -15.35
CA GLN A 203 8.10 -12.52 -15.61
C GLN A 203 9.27 -13.32 -15.03
N ASN A 204 10.51 -12.87 -15.23
CA ASN A 204 11.68 -13.52 -14.66
C ASN A 204 11.62 -13.55 -13.12
N LEU A 205 11.18 -12.48 -12.46
CA LEU A 205 10.96 -12.47 -11.00
C LEU A 205 9.93 -13.52 -10.57
N LEU A 206 8.81 -13.60 -11.28
CA LEU A 206 7.74 -14.56 -10.96
C LEU A 206 8.22 -16.01 -11.14
N ASP A 207 8.96 -16.29 -12.20
CA ASP A 207 9.48 -17.62 -12.51
C ASP A 207 10.57 -18.06 -11.51
N GLU A 208 11.49 -17.16 -11.18
CA GLU A 208 12.52 -17.37 -10.15
C GLU A 208 11.89 -17.60 -8.77
N TYR A 209 10.90 -16.78 -8.42
CA TYR A 209 10.18 -16.97 -7.17
C TYR A 209 9.44 -18.30 -7.15
N GLN A 210 8.80 -18.71 -8.25
CA GLN A 210 8.12 -20.00 -8.33
C GLN A 210 9.09 -21.19 -8.13
N ASN A 211 10.32 -21.09 -8.63
CA ASN A 211 11.33 -22.14 -8.48
C ASN A 211 11.84 -22.26 -7.03
N LYS A 212 11.87 -21.16 -6.26
CA LYS A 212 12.35 -21.13 -4.86
C LYS A 212 11.25 -21.34 -3.83
N SER A 213 10.09 -20.75 -4.07
CA SER A 213 8.99 -20.62 -3.11
C SER A 213 8.07 -21.83 -3.02
N ALA A 214 8.39 -22.94 -3.71
CA ALA A 214 7.67 -24.20 -3.53
C ALA A 214 7.48 -24.56 -2.03
N ALA A 215 8.40 -24.12 -1.17
CA ALA A 215 8.35 -24.31 0.29
C ALA A 215 7.84 -23.11 1.14
N SER A 216 7.66 -21.91 0.57
CA SER A 216 7.26 -20.72 1.34
C SER A 216 5.73 -20.58 1.38
N THR A 217 5.19 -20.36 2.58
CA THR A 217 3.79 -20.01 2.80
C THR A 217 3.73 -18.64 3.48
N GLY A 218 3.04 -17.66 2.89
CA GLY A 218 2.83 -16.36 3.53
C GLY A 218 2.02 -15.38 2.67
N ALA A 219 1.54 -14.31 3.31
CA ALA A 219 0.77 -13.24 2.66
C ALA A 219 1.52 -12.60 1.48
N GLY A 220 2.84 -12.41 1.59
CA GLY A 220 3.66 -11.89 0.49
C GLY A 220 3.68 -12.82 -0.72
N THR A 221 3.82 -14.13 -0.51
CA THR A 221 3.76 -15.16 -1.55
C THR A 221 2.46 -15.11 -2.34
N ILE A 222 1.33 -15.06 -1.63
CA ILE A 222 -0.01 -14.98 -2.26
C ILE A 222 -0.12 -13.68 -3.08
N THR A 223 0.39 -12.57 -2.55
CA THR A 223 0.36 -11.26 -3.22
C THR A 223 1.15 -11.28 -4.54
N ILE A 224 2.36 -11.86 -4.56
CA ILE A 224 3.18 -12.00 -5.77
C ILE A 224 2.39 -12.68 -6.88
N TYR A 225 1.71 -13.80 -6.58
CA TYR A 225 0.96 -14.55 -7.58
C TYR A 225 -0.32 -13.83 -8.04
N ILE A 226 -1.00 -13.10 -7.14
CA ILE A 226 -2.11 -12.21 -7.54
C ILE A 226 -1.62 -11.13 -8.51
N LEU A 227 -0.48 -10.50 -8.21
CA LEU A 227 0.12 -9.48 -9.07
C LEU A 227 0.52 -10.08 -10.42
N GLY A 228 1.14 -11.28 -10.43
CA GLY A 228 1.46 -12.00 -11.65
C GLY A 228 0.24 -12.30 -12.52
N TYR A 229 -0.88 -12.71 -11.91
CA TYR A 229 -2.15 -12.88 -12.63
C TYR A 229 -2.66 -11.56 -13.22
N ASN A 230 -2.76 -10.50 -12.41
CA ASN A 230 -3.24 -9.19 -12.89
C ASN A 230 -2.39 -8.66 -14.06
N ALA A 231 -1.09 -8.94 -14.01
CA ALA A 231 -0.15 -8.42 -14.99
C ALA A 231 -0.12 -9.19 -16.30
N THR A 232 -0.29 -10.51 -16.25
CA THR A 232 -0.11 -11.39 -17.41
C THR A 232 -1.40 -11.99 -17.94
N GLY A 233 -2.47 -12.02 -17.13
CA GLY A 233 -3.66 -12.83 -17.38
C GLY A 233 -3.42 -14.34 -17.28
N ASN A 234 -2.22 -14.79 -16.86
CA ASN A 234 -1.90 -16.20 -16.75
C ASN A 234 -2.63 -16.83 -15.56
N VAL A 235 -3.66 -17.60 -15.85
CA VAL A 235 -4.50 -18.29 -14.86
C VAL A 235 -3.71 -19.22 -13.93
N THR A 236 -2.54 -19.70 -14.36
CA THR A 236 -1.65 -20.52 -13.51
C THR A 236 -1.25 -19.77 -12.24
N TYR A 237 -0.94 -18.48 -12.32
CA TYR A 237 -0.60 -17.69 -11.14
C TYR A 237 -1.80 -17.53 -10.19
N LEU A 238 -3.02 -17.36 -10.73
CA LEU A 238 -4.22 -17.28 -9.90
C LEU A 238 -4.48 -18.60 -9.17
N GLU A 239 -4.32 -19.75 -9.84
CA GLU A 239 -4.46 -21.06 -9.21
C GLU A 239 -3.40 -21.32 -8.14
N ILE A 240 -2.15 -20.90 -8.36
CA ILE A 240 -1.11 -20.96 -7.33
C ILE A 240 -1.45 -20.04 -6.15
N ALA A 241 -1.91 -18.82 -6.40
CA ALA A 241 -2.32 -17.88 -5.34
C ALA A 241 -3.45 -18.47 -4.47
N LYS A 242 -4.46 -19.08 -5.10
CA LYS A 242 -5.56 -19.78 -4.42
C LYS A 242 -5.05 -20.93 -3.57
N GLN A 243 -4.23 -21.81 -4.15
CA GLN A 243 -3.66 -22.94 -3.42
C GLN A 243 -2.85 -22.46 -2.21
N LYS A 244 -1.97 -21.46 -2.39
CA LYS A 244 -1.15 -20.88 -1.32
C LYS A 244 -1.99 -20.19 -0.25
N ALA A 245 -3.10 -19.57 -0.62
CA ALA A 245 -4.05 -19.01 0.33
C ALA A 245 -4.74 -20.11 1.15
N ILE A 246 -5.21 -21.20 0.52
CA ILE A 246 -5.79 -22.33 1.25
C ILE A 246 -4.75 -22.98 2.19
N GLU A 247 -3.52 -23.20 1.71
CA GLU A 247 -2.40 -23.69 2.52
C GLU A 247 -2.14 -22.75 3.72
N PHE A 248 -2.11 -21.43 3.49
CA PHE A 248 -1.90 -20.42 4.53
C PHE A 248 -3.06 -20.33 5.54
N ALA A 249 -4.31 -20.47 5.09
CA ALA A 249 -5.49 -20.47 5.97
C ALA A 249 -5.58 -21.71 6.87
N THR A 250 -4.97 -22.82 6.43
CA THR A 250 -5.06 -24.13 7.07
C THR A 250 -3.77 -24.53 7.77
N SER A 251 -2.65 -23.87 7.48
CA SER A 251 -1.39 -24.08 8.19
C SER A 251 -1.49 -23.56 9.62
N ASN A 252 -1.10 -24.39 10.57
CA ASN A 252 -1.19 -24.11 12.00
C ASN A 252 -0.12 -23.11 12.50
N THR A 253 0.59 -22.41 11.61
CA THR A 253 1.93 -21.91 11.91
C THR A 253 2.05 -20.40 12.04
N GLU A 254 1.14 -19.55 11.55
CA GLU A 254 1.40 -18.09 11.55
C GLU A 254 0.23 -17.16 11.91
N CYS A 255 -1.00 -17.65 12.09
CA CYS A 255 -2.09 -16.93 12.76
C CYS A 255 -3.26 -17.90 13.03
N MET A 256 -3.23 -18.61 14.16
CA MET A 256 -4.18 -19.68 14.45
C MET A 256 -5.59 -19.21 14.83
N ILE A 257 -6.54 -20.12 14.54
CA ILE A 257 -7.88 -20.31 15.13
C ILE A 257 -8.04 -21.82 15.35
N PRO A 258 -8.72 -22.37 16.40
CA PRO A 258 -9.24 -21.79 17.65
C PRO A 258 -8.66 -22.43 18.94
N GLY A 259 -8.61 -21.65 20.02
CA GLY A 259 -8.35 -22.10 21.39
C GLY A 259 -7.81 -20.95 22.25
N GLU A 260 -6.75 -20.33 21.76
CA GLU A 260 -6.17 -19.09 22.28
C GLU A 260 -5.64 -18.32 21.07
N TRP A 261 -6.45 -17.39 20.57
CA TRP A 261 -6.04 -16.51 19.47
C TRP A 261 -5.02 -15.52 19.98
N GLN A 262 -3.75 -15.86 19.81
CA GLN A 262 -2.68 -14.88 19.82
C GLN A 262 -1.90 -15.10 18.52
N CYS A 263 -2.32 -14.43 17.43
CA CYS A 263 -1.28 -13.92 16.53
C CYS A 263 -0.33 -13.16 17.49
N PRO A 264 0.98 -13.46 17.52
CA PRO A 264 1.91 -12.84 18.47
C PRO A 264 1.59 -11.36 18.55
N ASN A 265 1.52 -10.80 19.78
CA ASN A 265 0.87 -9.53 20.16
C ASN A 265 1.14 -8.29 19.28
N ASN A 266 2.00 -8.37 18.28
CA ASN A 266 2.23 -7.36 17.28
C ASN A 266 1.90 -7.90 15.88
N TYR A 267 0.86 -7.37 15.24
CA TYR A 267 0.92 -6.71 13.92
C TYR A 267 -0.46 -6.73 13.26
N LYS A 268 -1.34 -5.81 13.67
CA LYS A 268 -2.56 -5.44 12.93
C LYS A 268 -2.30 -5.14 11.45
N TYR A 269 -1.08 -4.72 11.14
CA TYR A 269 -0.57 -4.60 9.78
C TYR A 269 -0.70 -5.90 8.98
N TYR A 270 -0.25 -7.05 9.51
CA TYR A 270 -0.39 -8.33 8.81
C TYR A 270 -1.84 -8.76 8.74
N GLN A 271 -2.62 -8.59 9.80
CA GLN A 271 -4.07 -8.88 9.78
C GLN A 271 -4.77 -8.09 8.67
N GLY A 272 -4.52 -6.78 8.59
CA GLY A 272 -5.04 -5.91 7.54
C GLY A 272 -4.62 -6.38 6.14
N LYS A 273 -3.33 -6.71 5.93
CA LYS A 273 -2.82 -7.25 4.66
C LYS A 273 -3.49 -8.57 4.28
N ILE A 274 -3.62 -9.51 5.21
CA ILE A 274 -4.23 -10.81 5.00
C ILE A 274 -5.69 -10.64 4.58
N ILE A 275 -6.46 -9.83 5.31
CA ILE A 275 -7.85 -9.51 4.94
C ILE A 275 -7.91 -8.99 3.50
N TYR A 276 -7.05 -8.03 3.16
CA TYR A 276 -7.00 -7.45 1.83
C TYR A 276 -6.74 -8.52 0.75
N ILE A 277 -5.75 -9.40 0.96
CA ILE A 277 -5.42 -10.50 0.03
C ILE A 277 -6.63 -11.43 -0.18
N TYR A 278 -7.29 -11.87 0.89
CA TYR A 278 -8.44 -12.77 0.77
C TYR A 278 -9.65 -12.11 0.12
N THR A 279 -9.93 -10.85 0.44
CA THR A 279 -10.98 -10.11 -0.27
C THR A 279 -10.66 -9.94 -1.75
N ARG A 280 -9.38 -9.74 -2.10
CA ARG A 280 -8.94 -9.65 -3.50
C ARG A 280 -9.09 -10.98 -4.23
N LEU A 281 -8.75 -12.11 -3.60
CA LEU A 281 -8.99 -13.43 -4.18
C LEU A 281 -10.49 -13.66 -4.43
N TYR A 282 -11.36 -13.32 -3.48
CA TYR A 282 -12.81 -13.41 -3.68
C TYR A 282 -13.29 -12.58 -4.87
N GLU A 283 -12.80 -11.35 -5.04
CA GLU A 283 -13.16 -10.51 -6.19
C GLU A 283 -12.69 -11.08 -7.53
N LEU A 284 -11.54 -11.76 -7.54
CA LEU A 284 -10.96 -12.35 -8.76
C LEU A 284 -11.64 -13.67 -9.14
N THR A 285 -12.10 -14.46 -8.17
CA THR A 285 -12.57 -15.84 -8.40
C THR A 285 -14.07 -16.01 -8.21
N GLY A 286 -14.71 -15.17 -7.39
CA GLY A 286 -16.07 -15.35 -6.89
C GLY A 286 -16.22 -16.48 -5.86
N GLU A 287 -15.12 -17.13 -5.46
CA GLU A 287 -15.14 -18.28 -4.55
C GLU A 287 -15.33 -17.81 -3.11
N LYS A 288 -16.53 -18.08 -2.57
CA LYS A 288 -16.98 -17.59 -1.26
C LYS A 288 -16.03 -17.96 -0.11
N GLU A 289 -15.30 -19.06 -0.21
CA GLU A 289 -14.36 -19.49 0.83
C GLU A 289 -13.29 -18.42 1.15
N PHE A 290 -12.81 -17.67 0.15
CA PHE A 290 -11.85 -16.59 0.40
C PHE A 290 -12.48 -15.42 1.16
N LEU A 291 -13.74 -15.09 0.88
CA LEU A 291 -14.48 -14.10 1.66
C LEU A 291 -14.69 -14.58 3.10
N ASP A 292 -14.99 -15.87 3.28
CA ASP A 292 -15.16 -16.47 4.61
C ASP A 292 -13.83 -16.43 5.42
N TYR A 293 -12.69 -16.67 4.77
CA TYR A 293 -11.39 -16.45 5.39
C TYR A 293 -11.15 -14.98 5.75
N ALA A 294 -11.45 -14.02 4.87
CA ALA A 294 -11.31 -12.60 5.18
C ALA A 294 -12.14 -12.18 6.41
N VAL A 295 -13.41 -12.61 6.47
CA VAL A 295 -14.31 -12.39 7.61
C VAL A 295 -13.74 -13.01 8.89
N LYS A 296 -13.29 -14.26 8.80
CA LYS A 296 -12.66 -14.99 9.90
C LYS A 296 -11.42 -14.25 10.45
N PHE A 297 -10.58 -13.68 9.58
CA PHE A 297 -9.46 -12.82 9.99
C PHE A 297 -9.91 -11.48 10.55
N ALA A 298 -10.99 -10.87 10.06
CA ALA A 298 -11.48 -9.58 10.54
C ALA A 298 -12.14 -9.64 11.91
N ASP A 299 -12.81 -10.75 12.20
CA ASP A 299 -13.39 -11.06 13.50
C ASP A 299 -12.34 -11.50 14.54
N ALA A 300 -11.10 -11.74 14.10
CA ALA A 300 -9.99 -12.02 15.00
C ALA A 300 -9.71 -10.84 15.94
N GLY A 301 -9.79 -11.11 17.24
CA GLY A 301 -9.36 -10.19 18.28
C GLY A 301 -7.85 -9.93 18.22
N SER A 302 -7.43 -8.83 18.83
CA SER A 302 -6.02 -8.45 19.00
C SER A 302 -5.89 -7.60 20.26
N SER A 303 -4.68 -7.57 20.82
CA SER A 303 -4.28 -6.71 21.93
C SER A 303 -3.87 -5.29 21.50
N ASP A 304 -3.68 -5.05 20.20
CA ASP A 304 -3.28 -3.74 19.65
C ASP A 304 -4.46 -2.78 19.51
N CYS A 305 -5.45 -3.14 18.67
CA CYS A 305 -6.67 -2.35 18.47
C CYS A 305 -7.85 -3.20 17.96
N GLY A 306 -9.00 -2.57 17.82
CA GLY A 306 -10.26 -3.16 17.39
C GLY A 306 -11.22 -3.47 18.54
N PRO A 307 -12.19 -4.37 18.32
CA PRO A 307 -13.29 -4.62 19.25
C PRO A 307 -12.87 -5.00 20.68
N THR A 308 -11.68 -5.58 20.84
CA THR A 308 -11.18 -6.14 22.10
C THR A 308 -10.10 -5.30 22.79
N ALA A 309 -9.53 -4.30 22.11
CA ALA A 309 -8.36 -3.54 22.60
C ALA A 309 -8.52 -2.01 22.46
N GLY A 310 -9.75 -1.53 22.20
CA GLY A 310 -9.99 -0.12 21.89
C GLY A 310 -9.71 0.19 20.42
N TRP A 311 -10.09 1.37 19.96
CA TRP A 311 -10.14 1.66 18.52
C TRP A 311 -8.90 2.37 17.98
N ALA A 312 -7.92 2.68 18.81
CA ALA A 312 -6.67 3.29 18.39
C ALA A 312 -5.57 2.23 18.32
N CYS A 313 -5.02 2.00 17.14
CA CYS A 313 -3.85 1.14 16.95
C CYS A 313 -2.57 1.84 17.43
N SER A 314 -1.54 1.04 17.68
CA SER A 314 -0.21 1.50 18.10
C SER A 314 0.51 2.38 17.08
N ASP A 315 0.18 2.29 15.79
CA ASP A 315 0.71 3.19 14.76
C ASP A 315 -0.29 3.50 13.63
N PRO A 316 -0.11 4.63 12.90
CA PRO A 316 -1.02 5.05 11.84
C PRO A 316 -1.12 4.07 10.66
N LEU A 317 -0.04 3.35 10.32
CA LEU A 317 -0.03 2.42 9.19
C LEU A 317 -0.91 1.20 9.46
N LYS A 318 -0.82 0.64 10.67
CA LYS A 318 -1.72 -0.40 11.18
C LYS A 318 -3.17 0.08 11.19
N GLN A 319 -3.42 1.31 11.69
CA GLN A 319 -4.75 1.91 11.69
C GLN A 319 -5.34 1.98 10.27
N GLY A 320 -4.59 2.54 9.33
CA GLY A 320 -5.02 2.72 7.95
C GLY A 320 -5.28 1.39 7.22
N LEU A 321 -4.42 0.39 7.42
CA LEU A 321 -4.66 -0.95 6.87
C LEU A 321 -5.96 -1.57 7.38
N MET A 322 -6.27 -1.41 8.66
CA MET A 322 -7.51 -1.92 9.23
C MET A 322 -8.73 -1.14 8.75
N ILE A 323 -8.63 0.18 8.61
CA ILE A 323 -9.66 1.04 8.00
C ILE A 323 -10.00 0.50 6.60
N ARG A 324 -8.99 0.30 5.75
CA ARG A 324 -9.17 -0.28 4.41
C ARG A 324 -9.82 -1.65 4.46
N SER A 325 -9.32 -2.52 5.32
CA SER A 325 -9.76 -3.91 5.40
C SER A 325 -11.21 -4.05 5.88
N TYR A 326 -11.63 -3.32 6.91
CA TYR A 326 -13.02 -3.34 7.36
C TYR A 326 -13.97 -2.68 6.35
N HIS A 327 -13.55 -1.59 5.71
CA HIS A 327 -14.33 -1.00 4.62
C HIS A 327 -14.56 -2.00 3.48
N LYS A 328 -13.50 -2.68 3.06
CA LYS A 328 -13.55 -3.69 1.99
C LYS A 328 -14.48 -4.86 2.34
N ILE A 329 -14.39 -5.40 3.55
CA ILE A 329 -15.30 -6.47 3.98
C ILE A 329 -16.74 -5.99 4.05
N TYR A 330 -17.01 -4.80 4.58
CA TYR A 330 -18.36 -4.25 4.61
C TYR A 330 -18.95 -4.19 3.19
N ARG A 331 -18.18 -3.69 2.21
CA ARG A 331 -18.61 -3.63 0.80
C ARG A 331 -18.96 -4.98 0.21
N LEU A 332 -18.26 -6.04 0.61
CA LEU A 332 -18.45 -7.39 0.06
C LEU A 332 -19.54 -8.19 0.79
N THR A 333 -19.77 -7.92 2.08
CA THR A 333 -20.69 -8.70 2.93
C THR A 333 -22.02 -7.99 3.21
N GLY A 334 -22.02 -6.65 3.22
CA GLY A 334 -23.13 -5.84 3.73
C GLY A 334 -23.31 -5.89 5.25
N GLU A 335 -22.41 -6.54 5.99
CA GLU A 335 -22.54 -6.68 7.45
C GLU A 335 -22.18 -5.38 8.16
N THR A 336 -23.17 -4.76 8.81
CA THR A 336 -23.04 -3.42 9.42
C THR A 336 -22.00 -3.34 10.53
N LYS A 337 -21.65 -4.45 11.20
CA LYS A 337 -20.59 -4.46 12.22
C LYS A 337 -19.24 -3.97 11.67
N TYR A 338 -18.92 -4.27 10.42
CA TYR A 338 -17.66 -3.83 9.81
C TYR A 338 -17.69 -2.36 9.42
N LEU A 339 -18.85 -1.84 9.04
CA LEU A 339 -19.06 -0.40 8.89
C LEU A 339 -18.88 0.32 10.22
N ASP A 340 -19.40 -0.25 11.31
CA ASP A 340 -19.21 0.29 12.66
C ASP A 340 -17.72 0.27 13.06
N TYR A 341 -16.98 -0.80 12.75
CA TYR A 341 -15.55 -0.90 13.02
C TYR A 341 -14.77 0.17 12.25
N PHE A 342 -15.04 0.30 10.95
CA PHE A 342 -14.49 1.35 10.11
C PHE A 342 -14.79 2.75 10.66
N ASN A 343 -16.03 3.02 11.06
CA ASN A 343 -16.44 4.31 11.62
C ASN A 343 -15.72 4.63 12.94
N LYS A 344 -15.49 3.63 13.79
CA LYS A 344 -14.76 3.81 15.05
C LYS A 344 -13.27 4.06 14.81
N LEU A 345 -12.65 3.33 13.89
CA LEU A 345 -11.25 3.54 13.50
C LEU A 345 -11.02 4.89 12.80
N THR A 346 -12.03 5.39 12.08
CA THR A 346 -11.99 6.70 11.41
C THR A 346 -12.48 7.84 12.30
N SER A 347 -12.73 7.61 13.60
CA SER A 347 -13.17 8.68 14.50
C SER A 347 -11.99 9.55 14.94
N MET A 348 -12.24 10.86 15.14
CA MET A 348 -11.22 11.79 15.65
C MET A 348 -10.63 11.32 17.00
N ASP A 349 -11.47 10.85 17.92
CA ASP A 349 -11.05 10.27 19.20
C ASP A 349 -10.07 9.10 19.05
N SER A 350 -10.22 8.31 17.98
CA SER A 350 -9.31 7.21 17.69
C SER A 350 -7.94 7.74 17.28
N PHE A 351 -7.91 8.74 16.39
CA PHE A 351 -6.67 9.33 15.90
C PHE A 351 -5.89 10.07 17.00
N GLU A 352 -6.58 10.77 17.88
CA GLU A 352 -5.95 11.46 19.02
C GLU A 352 -5.31 10.50 20.03
N LYS A 353 -5.70 9.22 20.00
CA LYS A 353 -5.23 8.17 20.91
C LYS A 353 -4.20 7.23 20.29
N ILE A 354 -3.83 7.41 19.02
CA ILE A 354 -2.77 6.61 18.40
C ILE A 354 -1.49 6.86 19.23
N GLY A 355 -1.06 5.83 19.93
CA GLY A 355 -0.06 5.93 20.99
C GLY A 355 1.34 6.09 20.43
N CYS A 356 1.85 7.31 20.40
CA CYS A 356 3.21 7.63 19.93
C CYS A 356 4.29 7.42 21.00
N ALA A 357 4.07 6.49 21.93
CA ALA A 357 4.82 6.46 23.18
C ALA A 357 6.31 6.06 23.00
N ASP A 358 6.63 5.30 21.95
CA ASP A 358 8.00 4.78 21.71
C ASP A 358 8.43 4.76 20.23
N TYR A 359 7.53 5.04 19.29
CA TYR A 359 7.82 5.17 17.86
C TYR A 359 7.60 6.62 17.45
N ASP A 360 8.52 7.17 16.65
CA ASP A 360 8.38 8.51 16.11
C ASP A 360 7.16 8.53 15.17
N CYS A 361 5.98 8.89 15.69
CA CYS A 361 4.76 9.09 14.89
C CYS A 361 4.90 10.20 13.84
N HIS A 362 6.02 10.89 13.83
CA HIS A 362 6.40 11.81 12.76
C HIS A 362 7.10 11.10 11.60
N ASP A 363 7.24 9.78 11.66
CA ASP A 363 7.61 8.99 10.50
C ASP A 363 6.57 9.23 9.39
N ALA A 364 7.05 9.90 8.34
CA ALA A 364 6.28 10.31 7.20
C ALA A 364 5.56 9.13 6.57
N GLU A 365 6.20 7.96 6.53
CA GLU A 365 5.64 6.76 5.93
C GLU A 365 4.30 6.40 6.55
N PHE A 366 4.18 6.46 7.88
CA PHE A 366 2.96 6.06 8.57
C PHE A 366 1.82 7.05 8.30
N ASN A 367 2.11 8.35 8.29
CA ASN A 367 1.11 9.38 7.99
C ASN A 367 0.67 9.34 6.52
N TYR A 368 1.62 9.19 5.59
CA TYR A 368 1.33 9.02 4.17
C TYR A 368 0.53 7.73 3.92
N GLY A 369 0.91 6.62 4.57
CA GLY A 369 0.19 5.35 4.51
C GLY A 369 -1.24 5.48 5.02
N LEU A 370 -1.46 6.10 6.19
CA LEU A 370 -2.80 6.35 6.70
C LEU A 370 -3.63 7.22 5.75
N GLY A 371 -3.05 8.33 5.26
CA GLY A 371 -3.71 9.21 4.30
C GLY A 371 -4.11 8.48 3.02
N PHE A 372 -3.22 7.64 2.49
CA PHE A 372 -3.50 6.79 1.34
C PHE A 372 -4.66 5.84 1.60
N PHE A 373 -4.67 5.12 2.73
CA PHE A 373 -5.75 4.17 3.02
C PHE A 373 -7.10 4.86 3.25
N LEU A 374 -7.11 6.05 3.86
CA LEU A 374 -8.32 6.86 3.97
C LEU A 374 -8.87 7.23 2.59
N LEU A 375 -8.00 7.62 1.65
CA LEU A 375 -8.41 7.88 0.27
C LEU A 375 -8.92 6.64 -0.47
N GLU A 376 -8.31 5.47 -0.30
CA GLU A 376 -8.82 4.23 -0.92
C GLU A 376 -10.23 3.85 -0.43
N THR A 377 -10.62 4.36 0.74
CA THR A 377 -11.96 4.16 1.31
C THR A 377 -12.93 5.31 1.06
N ALA A 378 -12.51 6.34 0.32
CA ALA A 378 -13.32 7.47 -0.05
C ALA A 378 -13.91 7.25 -1.45
#